data_AF-A0A9X1LCX0-F1
#
_entry.id   AF-A0A9X1LCX0-F1
#
_cell.length_a   1.000
_cell.length_b   1.000
_cell.length_c   1.000
_cell.angle_alpha   90.00
_cell.angle_beta   90.00
_cell.angle_gamma   90.00
#
_symmetry.space_group_name_H-M   'P 1'
#
loop_
_entity.id
_entity.type
_entity.pdbx_description
1 polymer ?
#
loop_
_entity_poly.entity_id
_entity_poly.type
_entity_poly.pdbx_seq_one_letter_code
_entity_poly.pdbx_strand_id
1 'polypeptide(L)'
;MTHGKLARLLDTHGPRPERWPPADRQAAATLLAASAEARAMLAEARRLEDRLGAGLPQPAPASVARLKAAVAREIARSPLPAPPGRWSRLLAALRPAAPAGWGALAAMACCALWLGLAASPSRVGDPLAPLQTLPIAEDSL
;
A
#
# COMPACT_ATOMS: atom_id res chain seq x y z
N MET A 1 31.10 7.41 11.71
CA MET A 1 30.06 6.36 11.90
C MET A 1 30.20 5.81 13.33
N THR A 2 29.11 5.34 13.96
CA THR A 2 29.13 4.67 15.27
C THR A 2 29.33 3.15 15.12
N HIS A 3 29.84 2.49 16.17
CA HIS A 3 30.00 1.03 16.21
C HIS A 3 28.70 0.26 15.96
N GLY A 4 27.57 0.72 16.53
CA GLY A 4 26.27 0.08 16.30
C GLY A 4 25.80 0.14 14.84
N LYS A 5 26.16 1.18 14.09
CA LYS A 5 25.89 1.23 12.64
C LYS A 5 26.81 0.29 11.86
N LEU A 6 28.09 0.18 12.26
CA LEU A 6 29.02 -0.79 11.68
C LEU A 6 28.55 -2.23 11.93
N ALA A 7 28.07 -2.56 13.13
CA ALA A 7 27.51 -3.88 13.44
C ALA A 7 26.41 -4.27 12.44
N ARG A 8 25.40 -3.39 12.27
CA ARG A 8 24.32 -3.60 11.31
C ARG A 8 24.80 -3.75 9.87
N LEU A 9 25.82 -2.97 9.49
CA LEU A 9 26.45 -3.07 8.18
C LEU A 9 27.08 -4.46 7.96
N LEU A 10 27.80 -4.97 8.95
CA LEU A 10 28.41 -6.31 8.93
C LEU A 10 27.35 -7.41 8.89
N ASP A 11 26.29 -7.29 9.69
CA ASP A 11 25.21 -8.29 9.72
C ASP A 11 24.43 -8.36 8.40
N THR A 12 24.27 -7.21 7.72
CA THR A 12 23.44 -7.12 6.50
C THR A 12 24.24 -7.44 5.23
N HIS A 13 25.48 -6.96 5.14
CA HIS A 13 26.28 -7.05 3.91
C HIS A 13 27.49 -7.99 4.03
N GLY A 14 27.79 -8.47 5.23
CA GLY A 14 28.95 -9.29 5.53
C GLY A 14 30.24 -8.49 5.70
N PRO A 15 31.38 -9.17 5.90
CA PRO A 15 32.66 -8.56 6.22
C PRO A 15 33.43 -8.02 5.00
N ARG A 16 32.89 -8.14 3.78
CA ARG A 16 33.52 -7.69 2.54
C ARG A 16 33.13 -6.24 2.21
N PRO A 17 34.05 -5.27 2.31
CA PRO A 17 33.73 -3.86 2.10
C PRO A 17 33.19 -3.53 0.70
N GLU A 18 33.50 -4.36 -0.29
CA GLU A 18 33.05 -4.20 -1.68
C GLU A 18 31.54 -4.36 -1.81
N ARG A 19 30.92 -5.13 -0.89
CA ARG A 19 29.46 -5.36 -0.84
C ARG A 19 28.71 -4.27 -0.10
N TRP A 20 29.41 -3.36 0.58
CA TRP A 20 28.78 -2.31 1.36
C TRP A 20 28.23 -1.20 0.45
N PRO A 21 27.12 -0.56 0.85
CA PRO A 21 26.60 0.64 0.20
C PRO A 21 27.71 1.69 0.01
N PRO A 22 27.83 2.32 -1.17
CA PRO A 22 28.91 3.29 -1.46
C PRO A 22 28.98 4.43 -0.43
N ALA A 23 27.83 4.90 0.05
CA ALA A 23 27.72 5.96 1.03
C ALA A 23 28.37 5.63 2.39
N ASP A 24 28.43 4.35 2.76
CA ASP A 24 28.91 3.92 4.07
C ASP A 24 30.36 3.41 4.05
N ARG A 25 30.93 3.09 2.87
CA ARG A 25 32.29 2.53 2.76
C ARG A 25 33.36 3.42 3.38
N GLN A 26 33.34 4.71 3.04
CA GLN A 26 34.35 5.65 3.54
C GLN A 26 34.22 5.85 5.05
N ALA A 27 32.99 6.04 5.54
CA ALA A 27 32.73 6.19 6.97
C ALA A 27 33.13 4.95 7.78
N ALA A 28 33.02 3.76 7.18
CA ALA A 28 33.44 2.50 7.76
C ALA A 28 34.95 2.33 7.78
N ALA A 29 35.62 2.65 6.67
CA ALA A 29 37.07 2.67 6.60
C ALA A 29 37.68 3.59 7.66
N THR A 30 37.14 4.81 7.84
CA THR A 30 37.60 5.74 8.87
C THR A 30 37.42 5.17 10.28
N LEU A 31 36.27 4.56 10.59
CA LEU A 31 36.03 3.98 11.91
C LEU A 31 36.94 2.78 12.19
N LEU A 32 37.17 1.93 11.19
CA LEU A 32 38.08 0.78 11.28
C LEU A 32 39.54 1.21 11.47
N ALA A 33 39.96 2.30 10.84
CA ALA A 33 41.29 2.86 11.05
C ALA A 33 41.47 3.42 12.47
N ALA A 34 40.43 4.06 13.01
CA ALA A 34 40.49 4.74 14.30
C ALA A 34 40.22 3.84 15.52
N SER A 35 39.50 2.73 15.38
CA SER A 35 39.03 1.91 16.51
C SER A 35 39.50 0.46 16.46
N ALA A 36 40.13 0.00 17.54
CA ALA A 36 40.47 -1.42 17.72
C ALA A 36 39.24 -2.32 17.84
N GLU A 37 38.18 -1.83 18.49
CA GLU A 37 36.92 -2.56 18.67
C GLU A 37 36.23 -2.80 17.33
N ALA A 38 36.17 -1.77 16.47
CA ALA A 38 35.63 -1.92 15.12
C ALA A 38 36.39 -2.98 14.29
N ARG A 39 37.72 -3.03 14.43
CA ARG A 39 38.56 -4.06 13.78
C ARG A 39 38.29 -5.45 14.34
N ALA A 40 38.06 -5.57 15.64
CA ALA A 40 37.70 -6.84 16.28
C ALA A 40 36.33 -7.36 15.77
N MET A 41 35.34 -6.49 15.64
CA MET A 41 34.03 -6.84 15.06
C MET A 41 34.16 -7.37 13.63
N LEU A 42 34.97 -6.70 12.80
CA LEU A 42 35.22 -7.14 11.43
C LEU A 42 35.94 -8.49 11.38
N ALA A 43 36.90 -8.72 12.28
CA ALA A 43 37.63 -9.99 12.36
C ALA A 43 36.70 -11.15 12.76
N GLU A 44 35.78 -10.94 13.69
CA GLU A 44 34.80 -11.96 14.08
C GLU A 44 33.83 -12.27 12.94
N ALA A 45 33.34 -11.24 12.24
CA ALA A 45 32.48 -11.43 11.07
C ALA A 45 33.19 -12.24 9.96
N ARG A 46 34.50 -12.03 9.74
CA ARG A 46 35.31 -12.85 8.81
C ARG A 46 35.41 -14.30 9.26
N ARG A 47 35.74 -14.53 10.53
CA ARG A 47 35.81 -15.89 11.10
C ARG A 47 34.49 -16.63 10.99
N LEU A 48 33.36 -15.94 11.17
CA LEU A 48 32.04 -16.52 10.97
C LEU A 48 31.83 -16.90 9.50
N GLU A 49 32.12 -16.00 8.56
CA GLU A 49 31.99 -16.28 7.12
C GLU A 49 32.87 -17.45 6.67
N ASP A 50 34.11 -17.54 7.17
CA ASP A 50 35.03 -18.63 6.86
C ASP A 50 34.51 -19.97 7.41
N ARG A 51 33.99 -20.00 8.65
CA ARG A 51 33.36 -21.19 9.24
C ARG A 51 32.14 -21.66 8.44
N LEU A 52 31.30 -20.73 8.00
CA LEU A 52 30.15 -21.04 7.16
C LEU A 52 30.59 -21.57 5.79
N GLY A 53 31.63 -20.97 5.21
CA GLY A 53 32.20 -21.40 3.94
C GLY A 53 32.78 -22.81 3.98
N ALA A 54 33.47 -23.16 5.07
CA ALA A 54 34.10 -24.47 5.25
C ALA A 54 33.13 -25.57 5.72
N GLY A 55 32.13 -25.21 6.54
CA GLY A 55 31.23 -26.17 7.18
C GLY A 55 30.00 -26.55 6.36
N LEU A 56 29.65 -25.77 5.34
CA LEU A 56 28.42 -26.00 4.55
C LEU A 56 28.75 -26.51 3.14
N PRO A 57 28.05 -27.54 2.64
CA PRO A 57 28.19 -27.97 1.26
C PRO A 57 27.77 -26.84 0.32
N GLN A 58 28.71 -26.38 -0.49
CA GLN A 58 28.45 -25.34 -1.48
C GLN A 58 27.71 -25.94 -2.70
N PRO A 59 26.63 -25.30 -3.18
CA PRO A 59 25.93 -25.79 -4.35
C PRO A 59 26.85 -25.72 -5.58
N ALA A 60 26.83 -26.77 -6.40
CA ALA A 60 27.61 -26.80 -7.64
C ALA A 60 27.26 -25.58 -8.52
N PRO A 61 28.25 -24.90 -9.14
CA PRO A 61 28.00 -23.70 -9.96
C PRO A 61 26.96 -23.92 -11.05
N ALA A 62 26.95 -25.10 -11.66
CA ALA A 62 25.98 -25.50 -12.67
C ALA A 62 24.53 -25.56 -12.11
N SER A 63 24.34 -26.02 -10.87
CA SER A 63 23.02 -26.04 -10.23
C SER A 63 22.51 -24.63 -9.94
N VAL A 64 23.39 -23.73 -9.48
CA VAL A 64 23.04 -22.31 -9.28
C VAL A 64 22.68 -21.64 -10.61
N ALA A 65 23.44 -21.90 -11.68
CA ALA A 65 23.16 -21.36 -13.00
C ALA A 65 21.81 -21.87 -13.56
N ARG A 66 21.51 -23.16 -13.41
CA ARG A 66 20.21 -23.74 -13.80
C ARG A 66 19.05 -23.11 -13.05
N LEU A 67 19.19 -22.91 -11.73
CA LEU A 67 18.16 -22.26 -10.92
C LEU A 67 17.94 -20.81 -11.37
N LYS A 68 19.02 -20.03 -11.56
CA LYS A 68 18.94 -18.65 -12.05
C LYS A 68 18.23 -18.57 -13.40
N ALA A 69 18.57 -19.46 -14.34
CA ALA A 69 17.91 -19.52 -15.64
C ALA A 69 16.43 -19.90 -15.54
N ALA A 70 16.07 -20.83 -14.65
CA ALA A 70 14.67 -21.20 -14.41
C ALA A 70 13.87 -20.02 -13.85
N VAL A 71 14.40 -19.32 -12.84
CA VAL A 71 13.78 -18.13 -12.25
C VAL A 71 13.64 -17.02 -13.29
N ALA A 72 14.67 -16.75 -14.08
CA ALA A 72 14.62 -15.73 -15.14
C ALA A 72 13.52 -16.03 -16.18
N ARG A 73 13.37 -17.30 -16.59
CA ARG A 73 12.29 -17.73 -17.49
C ARG A 73 10.91 -17.58 -16.86
N GLU A 74 10.80 -17.82 -15.55
CA GLU A 74 9.53 -17.67 -14.85
C GLU A 74 9.12 -16.20 -14.73
N ILE A 75 10.06 -15.33 -14.38
CA ILE A 75 9.84 -13.88 -14.34
C ILE A 75 9.43 -13.37 -15.73
N ALA A 76 10.11 -13.82 -16.79
CA ALA A 76 9.80 -13.40 -18.16
C ALA A 76 8.42 -13.85 -18.66
N ARG A 77 7.89 -14.96 -18.13
CA ARG A 77 6.56 -15.50 -18.47
C ARG A 77 5.46 -15.02 -17.54
N SER A 78 5.81 -14.46 -16.38
CA SER A 78 4.85 -13.94 -15.43
C SER A 78 4.23 -12.64 -15.98
N PRO A 79 2.90 -12.57 -16.15
CA PRO A 79 2.27 -11.32 -16.54
C PRO A 79 2.57 -10.26 -15.47
N LEU A 80 3.03 -9.08 -15.90
CA LEU A 80 3.22 -7.97 -14.97
C LEU A 80 1.89 -7.72 -14.24
N PRO A 81 1.90 -7.46 -12.92
CA PRO A 81 0.68 -7.10 -12.21
C PRO A 81 0.07 -5.90 -12.91
N ALA A 82 -1.13 -6.08 -13.47
CA ALA A 82 -1.83 -5.01 -14.15
C ALA A 82 -2.03 -3.86 -13.15
N PRO A 83 -1.74 -2.60 -13.54
CA PRO A 83 -1.95 -1.48 -12.64
C PRO A 83 -3.43 -1.47 -12.22
N PRO A 84 -3.74 -1.28 -10.93
CA PRO A 84 -5.11 -1.30 -10.46
C PRO A 84 -5.93 -0.25 -11.22
N GLY A 85 -6.98 -0.72 -11.89
CA GLY A 85 -7.93 0.12 -12.61
C GLY A 85 -8.49 1.22 -11.72
N ARG A 86 -8.94 2.33 -12.33
CA ARG A 86 -9.51 3.47 -11.59
C ARG A 86 -10.64 3.03 -10.64
N TRP A 87 -11.46 2.08 -11.09
CA TRP A 87 -12.55 1.48 -10.32
C TRP A 87 -12.08 0.63 -9.13
N SER A 88 -11.00 -0.15 -9.27
CA SER A 88 -10.50 -0.98 -8.15
C SER A 88 -9.84 -0.12 -7.06
N ARG A 89 -9.19 0.99 -7.44
CA ARG A 89 -8.71 2.00 -6.49
C ARG A 89 -9.85 2.70 -5.74
N LEU A 90 -10.92 3.04 -6.45
CA LEU A 90 -12.11 3.64 -5.85
C LEU A 90 -12.77 2.66 -4.86
N LEU A 91 -12.99 1.41 -5.27
CA LEU A 91 -13.55 0.36 -4.39
C LEU A 91 -12.66 0.07 -3.17
N ALA A 92 -11.33 0.09 -3.33
CA ALA A 92 -10.40 -0.06 -2.21
C ALA A 92 -10.46 1.13 -1.23
N ALA A 93 -10.65 2.35 -1.74
CA ALA A 93 -10.83 3.55 -0.92
C ALA A 93 -12.19 3.58 -0.20
N LEU A 94 -13.22 2.96 -0.78
CA LEU A 94 -14.54 2.79 -0.16
C LEU A 94 -14.63 1.58 0.77
N ARG A 95 -13.68 0.63 0.71
CA ARG A 95 -13.61 -0.57 1.56
C ARG A 95 -13.56 -0.29 3.07
N PRO A 96 -12.84 0.72 3.59
CA PRO A 96 -12.90 1.06 5.02
C PRO A 96 -14.27 1.59 5.48
N ALA A 97 -15.16 2.02 4.56
CA ALA A 97 -16.52 2.45 4.87
C ALA A 97 -17.57 1.32 4.76
N ALA A 98 -17.17 0.12 4.31
CA ALA A 98 -18.07 -1.00 4.07
C ALA A 98 -18.74 -1.61 5.32
N PRO A 99 -18.13 -1.68 6.53
CA PRO A 99 -18.83 -2.31 7.66
C PRO A 99 -19.98 -1.45 8.22
N ALA A 100 -20.09 -0.17 7.84
CA ALA A 100 -21.16 0.73 8.29
C ALA A 100 -22.15 1.15 7.19
N GLY A 101 -21.81 0.98 5.91
CA GLY A 101 -22.55 1.60 4.79
C GLY A 101 -23.83 0.89 4.34
N TRP A 102 -23.93 -0.44 4.46
CA TRP A 102 -25.10 -1.17 3.95
C TRP A 102 -26.33 -1.01 4.85
N GLY A 103 -26.12 -0.99 6.17
CA GLY A 103 -27.20 -0.79 7.14
C GLY A 103 -27.83 0.60 7.06
N ALA A 104 -26.99 1.65 6.93
CA ALA A 104 -27.47 3.02 6.81
C ALA A 104 -28.24 3.25 5.49
N LEU A 105 -27.77 2.67 4.38
CA LEU A 105 -28.49 2.73 3.10
C LEU A 105 -29.81 1.97 3.14
N ALA A 106 -29.84 0.78 3.76
CA ALA A 106 -31.08 0.02 3.97
C ALA A 106 -32.07 0.78 4.87
N ALA A 107 -31.59 1.44 5.93
CA ALA A 107 -32.41 2.26 6.81
C ALA A 107 -32.96 3.51 6.08
N MET A 108 -32.15 4.22 5.29
CA MET A 108 -32.64 5.34 4.47
C MET A 108 -33.67 4.88 3.43
N ALA A 109 -33.44 3.77 2.74
CA ALA A 109 -34.39 3.22 1.79
C ALA A 109 -35.71 2.84 2.47
N CYS A 110 -35.64 2.24 3.67
CA CYS A 110 -36.81 1.90 4.46
C CYS A 110 -37.58 3.15 4.94
N CYS A 111 -36.87 4.20 5.39
CA CYS A 111 -37.48 5.48 5.78
C CYS A 111 -38.12 6.20 4.58
N ALA A 112 -37.45 6.23 3.43
CA ALA A 112 -37.99 6.86 2.22
C ALA A 112 -39.24 6.12 1.72
N LEU A 113 -39.22 4.78 1.76
CA LEU A 113 -40.38 3.95 1.45
C LEU A 113 -41.52 4.24 2.43
N TRP A 114 -41.25 4.26 3.73
CA TRP A 114 -42.26 4.54 4.75
C TRP A 114 -42.88 5.93 4.59
N LEU A 115 -42.07 6.97 4.34
CA LEU A 115 -42.56 8.32 4.07
C LEU A 115 -43.40 8.38 2.78
N GLY A 116 -43.02 7.65 1.73
CA GLY A 116 -43.79 7.56 0.50
C GLY A 116 -45.15 6.89 0.67
N LEU A 117 -45.27 5.90 1.56
CA LEU A 117 -46.55 5.30 1.91
C LEU A 117 -47.37 6.14 2.92
N ALA A 118 -46.71 6.83 3.86
CA ALA A 118 -47.36 7.66 4.87
C ALA A 118 -47.82 9.02 4.31
N ALA A 119 -47.18 9.52 3.25
CA ALA A 119 -47.64 10.65 2.46
C ALA A 119 -48.86 10.23 1.61
N SER A 120 -49.96 9.90 2.27
CA SER A 120 -51.27 9.94 1.65
C SER A 120 -51.46 11.35 1.10
N PRO A 121 -51.86 11.52 -0.18
CA PRO A 121 -52.02 12.84 -0.76
C PRO A 121 -53.20 13.53 -0.06
N SER A 122 -52.92 14.27 1.01
CA SER A 122 -53.78 15.38 1.40
C SER A 122 -53.79 16.30 0.19
N ARG A 123 -54.84 16.20 -0.63
CA ARG A 123 -55.21 17.21 -1.63
C ARG A 123 -55.18 18.53 -0.89
N VAL A 124 -54.06 19.24 -1.00
CA VAL A 124 -53.95 20.64 -0.66
C VAL A 124 -54.92 21.29 -1.63
N GLY A 125 -56.13 21.56 -1.12
CA GLY A 125 -57.16 22.28 -1.87
C GLY A 125 -56.53 23.56 -2.37
N ASP A 126 -56.62 23.76 -3.68
CA ASP A 126 -56.05 24.90 -4.38
C ASP A 126 -56.48 26.20 -3.65
N PRO A 127 -55.57 26.88 -2.93
CA PRO A 127 -55.93 28.04 -2.12
C PRO A 127 -56.35 29.24 -2.98
N LEU A 128 -56.25 29.12 -4.31
CA LEU A 128 -56.55 30.16 -5.30
C LEU A 128 -57.86 29.90 -6.06
N ALA A 129 -58.56 28.80 -5.80
CA ALA A 129 -59.87 28.50 -6.39
C ALA A 129 -60.93 29.62 -6.21
N PRO A 130 -61.04 30.31 -5.06
CA PRO A 130 -62.07 31.36 -4.91
C PRO A 130 -61.75 32.67 -5.63
N LEU A 131 -60.55 32.85 -6.19
CA LEU A 131 -60.17 34.07 -6.91
C LEU A 131 -60.39 33.98 -8.44
N GLN A 132 -60.59 32.79 -8.99
CA GLN A 132 -60.85 32.61 -10.42
C GLN A 132 -62.31 32.90 -10.82
N THR A 133 -63.22 33.05 -9.86
CA THR A 133 -64.65 33.29 -10.13
C THR A 133 -65.02 34.77 -10.24
N LEU A 134 -64.06 35.70 -10.20
CA LEU A 134 -64.34 37.13 -10.41
C LEU A 134 -64.26 37.46 -11.91
N PRO A 135 -65.40 37.71 -12.59
CA PRO A 135 -65.37 38.18 -13.97
C PRO A 135 -64.76 39.58 -14.00
N ILE A 136 -63.59 39.72 -14.64
CA ILE A 136 -63.02 41.03 -14.96
C ILE A 136 -63.98 41.66 -15.98
N ALA A 137 -64.62 42.76 -15.57
CA ALA A 137 -65.37 43.60 -16.49
C ALA A 137 -64.39 44.16 -17.52
N GLU A 138 -64.47 43.66 -18.76
CA GLU A 138 -63.88 44.34 -19.91
C GLU A 138 -64.72 45.59 -20.18
N ASP A 139 -64.29 46.73 -19.65
CA ASP A 139 -64.76 48.03 -20.11
C ASP A 139 -64.24 48.25 -21.54
N SER A 140 -65.16 48.20 -22.49
CA SER A 140 -64.94 48.62 -23.87
C SER A 140 -65.41 50.06 -24.07
N LEU A 141 -64.44 50.93 -24.37
CA LEU A 141 -64.49 52.26 -25.01
C LEU A 141 -65.12 53.43 -24.23
#